data_AF-A0A6N3FQE8-F1
#
_entry.id   AF-A0A6N3FQE8-F1
#
_cell.length_a   1.000
_cell.length_b   1.000
_cell.length_c   1.000
_cell.angle_alpha   90.00
_cell.angle_beta   90.00
_cell.angle_gamma   90.00
#
_symmetry.space_group_name_H-M   'P 1'
#
loop_
_entity.id
_entity.type
_entity.pdbx_description
1 polymer ?
#
loop_
_entity_poly.entity_id
_entity_poly.type
_entity_poly.pdbx_seq_one_letter_code
_entity_poly.pdbx_strand_id
1 'polypeptide(L)'
;MEFKLKITMADPAGNRTAFAEGEVPPELYAAVGAAILKEEDLNAEQAGFLLKPLRGAAGRMEMMGGEFCGNASRSFGLLLGRRNGMKAGERIPVEVSGSKDILEVLLEEDGSWVSMPLPQAITELSLPEECGRDSGISSSDGSGLLRFPAVVLEGITHVILEDVEPSETLAHAVLDKMAKETDVDAAGAIFIKDGEMTPVVWVRATDSFIWESSCGSGTLASTVWLGRDVADGDFRLELKQPGGILKAEFTAQNGKITDARIGGPVFFEEPVIKTIVI
;
A
#
# COMPACT_ATOMS: atom_id res chain seq x y z
N MET A 1 23.84 15.87 -11.59
CA MET A 1 23.96 14.76 -12.58
C MET A 1 22.67 14.72 -13.39
N GLU A 2 22.71 14.28 -14.65
CA GLU A 2 21.53 14.25 -15.52
C GLU A 2 21.20 12.82 -15.99
N PHE A 3 19.92 12.46 -15.95
CA PHE A 3 19.41 11.16 -16.37
C PHE A 3 18.28 11.32 -17.37
N LYS A 4 18.44 10.77 -18.57
CA LYS A 4 17.36 10.74 -19.57
C LYS A 4 16.56 9.47 -19.40
N LEU A 5 15.34 9.58 -18.90
CA LEU A 5 14.47 8.46 -18.52
C LEU A 5 13.20 8.45 -19.35
N LYS A 6 12.75 7.26 -19.73
CA LYS A 6 11.39 7.04 -20.20
C LYS A 6 10.52 6.75 -18.98
N ILE A 7 9.50 7.57 -18.74
CA ILE A 7 8.63 7.46 -17.57
C ILE A 7 7.24 7.07 -18.04
N THR A 8 6.70 6.00 -17.47
CA THR A 8 5.29 5.60 -17.62
C THR A 8 4.57 5.86 -16.30
N MET A 9 3.58 6.75 -16.29
CA MET A 9 2.74 6.97 -15.11
C MET A 9 1.68 5.89 -15.00
N ALA A 10 1.51 5.35 -13.80
CA ALA A 10 0.42 4.47 -13.43
C ALA A 10 -0.36 5.06 -12.27
N ASP A 11 -1.69 4.96 -12.32
CA ASP A 11 -2.61 5.44 -11.31
C ASP A 11 -3.45 4.28 -10.74
N PRO A 12 -2.93 3.63 -9.68
CA PRO A 12 -3.69 2.68 -8.86
C PRO A 12 -4.48 3.41 -7.76
N ALA A 13 -5.69 3.88 -8.08
CA ALA A 13 -6.60 4.55 -7.13
C ALA A 13 -5.95 5.76 -6.43
N GLY A 14 -5.43 6.70 -7.21
CA GLY A 14 -4.81 7.95 -6.77
C GLY A 14 -3.35 7.80 -6.32
N ASN A 15 -2.87 6.58 -6.04
CA ASN A 15 -1.50 6.35 -5.59
C ASN A 15 -0.50 6.34 -6.75
N ARG A 16 -0.38 7.49 -7.41
CA ARG A 16 0.28 7.64 -8.72
C ARG A 16 1.76 7.30 -8.64
N THR A 17 2.16 6.28 -9.40
CA THR A 17 3.52 5.76 -9.43
C THR A 17 4.19 6.06 -10.77
N ALA A 18 5.35 6.68 -10.73
CA ALA A 18 6.21 6.89 -11.89
C ALA A 18 7.13 5.69 -12.12
N PHE A 19 6.91 4.93 -13.20
CA PHE A 19 7.82 3.85 -13.60
C PHE A 19 8.88 4.37 -14.56
N ALA A 20 10.10 4.48 -14.06
CA ALA A 20 11.25 4.97 -14.80
C ALA A 20 12.03 3.83 -15.47
N GLU A 21 12.28 3.98 -16.77
CA GLU A 21 13.12 3.13 -17.59
C GLU A 21 14.35 3.92 -18.08
N GLY A 22 15.54 3.46 -17.74
CA GLY A 22 16.80 4.08 -18.13
C GLY A 22 17.97 3.61 -17.25
N GLU A 23 19.19 4.07 -17.56
CA GLU A 23 20.38 3.73 -16.79
C GLU A 23 20.52 4.66 -15.58
N VAL A 24 20.16 4.15 -14.41
CA VAL A 24 20.37 4.82 -13.12
C VAL A 24 21.12 3.86 -12.20
N PRO A 25 22.27 4.25 -11.65
CA PRO A 25 22.96 3.46 -10.63
C PRO A 25 22.06 3.25 -9.39
N PRO A 26 22.00 2.03 -8.80
CA PRO A 26 21.12 1.75 -7.66
C PRO A 26 21.31 2.68 -6.47
N GLU A 27 22.53 3.12 -6.20
CA GLU A 27 22.86 4.07 -5.14
C GLU A 27 22.25 5.47 -5.33
N LEU A 28 21.72 5.76 -6.53
CA LEU A 28 21.07 7.02 -6.88
C LEU A 28 19.54 6.90 -6.98
N TYR A 29 18.94 5.73 -6.78
CA TYR A 29 17.47 5.57 -6.87
C TYR A 29 16.71 6.51 -5.95
N ALA A 30 17.15 6.67 -4.70
CA ALA A 30 16.51 7.59 -3.76
C ALA A 30 16.58 9.05 -4.24
N ALA A 31 17.76 9.50 -4.70
CA ALA A 31 17.95 10.88 -5.16
C ALA A 31 17.21 11.17 -6.47
N VAL A 32 17.28 10.26 -7.45
CA VAL A 32 16.60 10.40 -8.74
C VAL A 32 15.09 10.26 -8.57
N GLY A 33 14.63 9.31 -7.74
CA GLY A 33 13.22 9.16 -7.40
C GLY A 33 12.67 10.44 -6.76
N ALA A 34 13.37 10.99 -5.77
CA ALA A 34 12.97 12.25 -5.15
C ALA A 34 12.95 13.44 -6.14
N ALA A 35 13.80 13.44 -7.17
CA ALA A 35 13.73 14.44 -8.23
C ALA A 35 12.55 14.20 -9.18
N ILE A 36 12.22 12.94 -9.51
CA ILE A 36 11.00 12.59 -10.27
C ILE A 36 9.74 13.08 -9.53
N LEU A 37 9.66 12.88 -8.21
CA LEU A 37 8.51 13.32 -7.41
C LEU A 37 8.34 14.86 -7.37
N LYS A 38 9.38 15.63 -7.70
CA LYS A 38 9.32 17.10 -7.79
C LYS A 38 8.84 17.62 -9.16
N GLU A 39 8.74 16.74 -10.16
CA GLU A 39 8.21 17.11 -11.47
C GLU A 39 6.70 17.29 -11.37
N GLU A 40 6.25 18.55 -11.24
CA GLU A 40 4.84 18.90 -11.03
C GLU A 40 3.90 18.35 -12.12
N ASP A 41 4.36 18.26 -13.37
CA ASP A 41 3.57 17.73 -14.48
C ASP A 41 3.37 16.21 -14.41
N LEU A 42 4.24 15.48 -13.68
CA LEU A 42 4.02 14.07 -13.40
C LEU A 42 3.00 13.88 -12.27
N ASN A 43 2.99 14.77 -11.27
CA ASN A 43 2.16 14.67 -10.05
C ASN A 43 2.20 13.23 -9.47
N ALA A 44 3.41 12.70 -9.34
CA ALA A 44 3.69 11.36 -8.83
C ALA A 44 3.79 11.38 -7.30
N GLU A 45 3.25 10.36 -6.64
CA GLU A 45 3.42 10.10 -5.21
C GLU A 45 4.60 9.15 -4.95
N GLN A 46 4.87 8.25 -5.89
CA GLN A 46 5.89 7.22 -5.78
C GLN A 46 6.71 7.09 -7.07
N ALA A 47 7.93 6.56 -6.96
CA ALA A 47 8.80 6.29 -8.10
C ALA A 47 9.42 4.89 -7.99
N GLY A 48 9.38 4.14 -9.09
CA GLY A 48 9.98 2.82 -9.21
C GLY A 48 10.80 2.68 -10.49
N PHE A 49 11.92 1.97 -10.42
CA PHE A 49 12.86 1.78 -11.52
C PHE A 49 12.68 0.39 -12.13
N LEU A 50 12.39 0.34 -13.43
CA LEU A 50 12.18 -0.92 -14.15
C LEU A 50 13.51 -1.48 -14.64
N LEU A 51 13.74 -2.75 -14.34
CA LEU A 51 15.02 -3.42 -14.48
C LEU A 51 14.85 -4.79 -15.11
N LYS A 52 15.98 -5.33 -15.59
CA LYS A 52 16.05 -6.73 -15.98
C LYS A 52 15.86 -7.63 -14.75
N PRO A 53 15.15 -8.76 -14.89
CA PRO A 53 14.95 -9.73 -13.82
C PRO A 53 16.28 -10.40 -13.44
N LEU A 54 16.42 -10.81 -12.18
CA LEU A 54 17.58 -11.54 -11.65
C LEU A 54 17.24 -12.97 -11.25
N ARG A 55 15.99 -13.26 -10.94
CA ARG A 55 15.49 -14.53 -10.40
C ARG A 55 14.58 -15.28 -11.39
N GLY A 56 14.52 -14.82 -12.64
CA GLY A 56 13.78 -15.50 -13.72
C GLY A 56 12.32 -15.10 -13.86
N ALA A 57 11.89 -14.01 -13.22
CA ALA A 57 10.58 -13.41 -13.46
C ALA A 57 10.52 -12.69 -14.82
N ALA A 58 9.35 -12.17 -15.20
CA ALA A 58 9.17 -11.44 -16.46
C ALA A 58 9.80 -10.04 -16.44
N GLY A 59 9.98 -9.46 -15.25
CA GLY A 59 10.69 -8.21 -15.05
C GLY A 59 10.94 -7.94 -13.57
N ARG A 60 11.74 -6.90 -13.30
CA ARG A 60 12.03 -6.44 -11.96
C ARG A 60 11.73 -4.96 -11.79
N MET A 61 11.24 -4.57 -10.62
CA MET A 61 11.03 -3.18 -10.22
C MET A 61 11.71 -2.94 -8.86
N GLU A 62 12.46 -1.86 -8.74
CA GLU A 62 12.98 -1.40 -7.45
C GLU A 62 12.34 -0.05 -7.12
N MET A 63 11.62 0.03 -6.01
CA MET A 63 11.11 1.32 -5.50
C MET A 63 12.26 2.23 -5.10
N MET A 64 12.05 3.55 -5.19
CA MET A 64 13.11 4.53 -4.88
C MET A 64 13.68 4.40 -3.45
N GLY A 65 12.88 3.93 -2.48
CA GLY A 65 13.29 3.67 -1.11
C GLY A 65 13.67 2.22 -0.82
N GLY A 66 13.57 1.32 -1.81
CA GLY A 66 13.83 -0.12 -1.66
C GLY A 66 12.75 -0.90 -0.92
N GLU A 67 11.63 -0.26 -0.59
CA GLU A 67 10.49 -0.85 0.10
C GLU A 67 9.62 -1.73 -0.81
N PHE A 68 8.74 -2.52 -0.20
CA PHE A 68 7.66 -3.19 -0.91
C PHE A 68 6.45 -2.26 -1.03
N CYS A 69 5.89 -2.14 -2.23
CA CYS A 69 4.63 -1.46 -2.46
C CYS A 69 3.69 -2.32 -3.32
N GLY A 70 2.56 -2.74 -2.74
CA GLY A 70 1.57 -3.57 -3.46
C GLY A 70 0.90 -2.83 -4.63
N ASN A 71 0.62 -1.53 -4.48
CA ASN A 71 0.04 -0.70 -5.54
C ASN A 71 0.98 -0.58 -6.75
N ALA A 72 2.26 -0.31 -6.51
CA ALA A 72 3.28 -0.29 -7.54
C ALA A 72 3.48 -1.69 -8.15
N SER A 73 3.53 -2.74 -7.33
CA SER A 73 3.76 -4.12 -7.79
C SER A 73 2.67 -4.62 -8.75
N ARG A 74 1.39 -4.41 -8.41
CA ARG A 74 0.28 -4.81 -9.31
C ARG A 74 0.29 -3.98 -10.60
N SER A 75 0.56 -2.68 -10.49
CA SER A 75 0.64 -1.78 -11.65
C SER A 75 1.79 -2.15 -12.57
N PHE A 76 2.95 -2.54 -12.01
CA PHE A 76 4.10 -3.01 -12.75
C PHE A 76 3.81 -4.31 -13.50
N GLY A 77 3.22 -5.31 -12.84
CA GLY A 77 2.84 -6.56 -13.49
C GLY A 77 1.82 -6.35 -14.61
N LEU A 78 0.82 -5.50 -14.39
CA LEU A 78 -0.15 -5.15 -15.43
C LEU A 78 0.51 -4.44 -16.63
N LEU A 79 1.44 -3.51 -16.38
CA LEU A 79 2.20 -2.83 -17.43
C LEU A 79 2.98 -3.83 -18.28
N LEU A 80 3.71 -4.75 -17.65
CA LEU A 80 4.45 -5.79 -18.33
C LEU A 80 3.54 -6.74 -19.10
N GLY A 81 2.45 -7.19 -18.50
CA GLY A 81 1.51 -8.10 -19.14
C GLY A 81 0.86 -7.46 -20.37
N ARG A 82 0.47 -6.19 -20.31
CA ARG A 82 -0.03 -5.43 -21.47
C ARG A 82 1.01 -5.31 -22.57
N ARG A 83 2.28 -5.02 -22.22
CA ARG A 83 3.40 -4.97 -23.18
C ARG A 83 3.65 -6.33 -23.86
N ASN A 84 3.39 -7.43 -23.15
CA ASN A 84 3.51 -8.80 -23.65
C ASN A 84 2.27 -9.31 -24.39
N GLY A 85 1.23 -8.49 -24.55
CA GLY A 85 -0.02 -8.87 -25.21
C GLY A 85 -0.86 -9.88 -24.41
N MET A 86 -0.65 -9.96 -23.11
CA MET A 86 -1.41 -10.82 -22.20
C MET A 86 -2.82 -10.27 -21.97
N LYS A 87 -3.73 -11.16 -21.62
CA LYS A 87 -5.16 -10.92 -21.45
C LYS A 87 -5.57 -11.08 -20.00
N ALA A 88 -6.77 -10.58 -19.68
CA ALA A 88 -7.40 -10.81 -18.39
C ALA A 88 -7.47 -12.31 -18.06
N GLY A 89 -7.18 -12.67 -16.80
CA GLY A 89 -7.08 -14.04 -16.32
C GLY A 89 -5.68 -14.66 -16.41
N GLU A 90 -4.75 -14.07 -17.18
CA GLU A 90 -3.36 -14.51 -17.22
C GLU A 90 -2.56 -13.95 -16.04
N ARG A 91 -1.49 -14.65 -15.66
CA ARG A 91 -0.61 -14.28 -14.55
C ARG A 91 0.81 -14.03 -15.03
N ILE A 92 1.45 -13.01 -14.48
CA ILE A 92 2.83 -12.64 -14.80
C ILE A 92 3.69 -12.59 -13.53
N PRO A 93 4.82 -13.31 -13.49
CA PRO A 93 5.76 -13.23 -12.38
C PRO A 93 6.55 -11.92 -12.42
N VAL A 94 6.69 -11.26 -11.28
CA VAL A 94 7.50 -10.04 -11.11
C VAL A 94 8.42 -10.12 -9.89
N GLU A 95 9.60 -9.55 -10.02
CA GLU A 95 10.50 -9.29 -8.90
C GLU A 95 10.32 -7.85 -8.44
N VAL A 96 10.15 -7.63 -7.13
CA VAL A 96 10.00 -6.27 -6.59
C VAL A 96 10.89 -6.09 -5.36
N SER A 97 11.35 -4.85 -5.14
CA SER A 97 12.02 -4.46 -3.91
C SER A 97 11.16 -4.77 -2.68
N GLY A 98 11.81 -5.00 -1.54
CA GLY A 98 11.13 -5.37 -0.29
C GLY A 98 10.48 -6.76 -0.27
N SER A 99 10.57 -7.56 -1.35
CA SER A 99 10.09 -8.95 -1.36
C SER A 99 11.18 -9.95 -1.75
N LYS A 100 11.36 -10.98 -0.91
CA LYS A 100 12.29 -12.10 -1.16
C LYS A 100 11.73 -13.14 -2.13
N ASP A 101 10.43 -13.07 -2.40
CA ASP A 101 9.72 -14.00 -3.27
C ASP A 101 9.50 -13.37 -4.66
N ILE A 102 9.13 -14.20 -5.63
CA ILE A 102 8.60 -13.73 -6.91
C ILE A 102 7.09 -13.59 -6.72
N LEU A 103 6.56 -12.43 -7.06
CA LEU A 103 5.13 -12.15 -6.93
C LEU A 103 4.42 -12.50 -8.23
N GLU A 104 3.24 -13.11 -8.11
CA GLU A 104 2.36 -13.34 -9.24
C GLU A 104 1.34 -12.21 -9.35
N VAL A 105 1.32 -11.52 -10.49
CA VAL A 105 0.31 -10.51 -10.78
C VAL A 105 -0.73 -11.11 -11.72
N LEU A 106 -1.97 -11.19 -11.26
CA LEU A 106 -3.12 -11.63 -12.06
C LEU A 106 -3.71 -10.42 -12.79
N LEU A 107 -3.81 -10.49 -14.12
CA LEU A 107 -4.38 -9.43 -14.93
C LEU A 107 -5.91 -9.47 -14.92
N GLU A 108 -6.53 -8.29 -14.82
CA GLU A 108 -7.95 -8.07 -15.09
C GLU A 108 -8.10 -7.08 -16.26
N GLU A 109 -9.32 -6.90 -16.77
CA GLU A 109 -9.57 -6.00 -17.92
C GLU A 109 -9.20 -4.54 -17.59
N ASP A 110 -9.61 -4.07 -16.42
CA ASP A 110 -9.44 -2.69 -15.94
C ASP A 110 -8.32 -2.54 -14.90
N GLY A 111 -7.68 -3.63 -14.49
CA GLY A 111 -6.76 -3.64 -13.35
C GLY A 111 -5.95 -4.91 -13.20
N SER A 112 -5.54 -5.19 -11.97
CA SER A 112 -4.78 -6.39 -11.63
C SER A 112 -4.86 -6.71 -10.15
N TRP A 113 -4.43 -7.90 -9.79
CA TRP A 113 -4.24 -8.38 -8.43
C TRP A 113 -2.80 -8.77 -8.18
N VAL A 114 -2.31 -8.55 -6.97
CA VAL A 114 -1.01 -9.03 -6.51
C VAL A 114 -1.13 -9.64 -5.12
N SER A 115 -0.39 -10.71 -4.87
CA SER A 115 -0.25 -11.30 -3.54
C SER A 115 0.41 -10.31 -2.57
N MET A 116 -0.02 -10.38 -1.31
CA MET A 116 0.47 -9.56 -0.21
C MET A 116 1.01 -10.45 0.92
N PRO A 117 1.87 -9.92 1.80
CA PRO A 117 2.24 -10.62 3.02
C PRO A 117 1.00 -11.00 3.83
N LEU A 118 0.99 -12.23 4.37
CA LEU A 118 -0.10 -12.69 5.21
C LEU A 118 -0.13 -11.91 6.54
N PRO A 119 -1.31 -11.65 7.12
CA PRO A 119 -1.40 -11.08 8.46
C PRO A 119 -0.74 -12.01 9.49
N GLN A 120 0.14 -11.43 10.30
CA GLN A 120 0.89 -12.14 11.33
C GLN A 120 0.10 -12.28 12.62
N ALA A 121 -0.67 -11.24 12.97
CA ALA A 121 -1.52 -11.20 14.15
C ALA A 121 -2.59 -10.12 14.04
N ILE A 122 -3.64 -10.25 14.86
CA ILE A 122 -4.53 -9.16 15.22
C ILE A 122 -4.30 -8.89 16.71
N THR A 123 -3.94 -7.65 17.02
CA THR A 123 -3.61 -7.16 18.37
C THR A 123 -4.53 -6.01 18.74
N GLU A 124 -4.30 -5.37 19.88
CA GLU A 124 -5.09 -4.23 20.35
C GLU A 124 -4.18 -3.08 20.77
N LEU A 125 -4.51 -1.87 20.34
CA LEU A 125 -3.93 -0.62 20.82
C LEU A 125 -4.91 0.04 21.80
N SER A 126 -4.44 0.34 23.01
CA SER A 126 -5.21 1.10 24.00
C SER A 126 -4.75 2.56 24.08
N LEU A 127 -5.66 3.51 23.92
CA LEU A 127 -5.40 4.94 24.10
C LEU A 127 -6.23 5.51 25.26
N PRO A 128 -5.73 6.53 25.99
CA PRO A 128 -6.56 7.29 26.91
C PRO A 128 -7.77 7.90 26.20
N GLU A 129 -8.94 7.90 26.85
CA GLU A 129 -10.20 8.39 26.28
C GLU A 129 -10.14 9.86 25.84
N GLU A 130 -9.31 10.69 26.48
CA GLU A 130 -9.08 12.07 26.06
C GLU A 130 -8.58 12.21 24.62
N CYS A 131 -7.89 11.21 24.07
CA CYS A 131 -7.41 11.21 22.69
C CYS A 131 -8.54 11.17 21.66
N GLY A 132 -9.73 10.68 22.03
CA GLY A 132 -10.88 10.53 21.13
C GLY A 132 -11.94 11.63 21.25
N ARG A 133 -11.75 12.63 22.12
CA ARG A 133 -12.78 13.65 22.40
C ARG A 133 -13.22 14.42 21.17
N ASP A 134 -12.27 14.85 20.34
CA ASP A 134 -12.57 15.62 19.12
C ASP A 134 -13.28 14.76 18.06
N SER A 135 -13.08 13.44 18.12
CA SER A 135 -13.75 12.46 17.26
C SER A 135 -15.10 12.00 17.81
N GLY A 136 -15.55 12.51 18.97
CA GLY A 136 -16.83 12.15 19.58
C GLY A 136 -16.93 10.69 20.04
N ILE A 137 -15.80 10.00 20.16
CA ILE A 137 -15.74 8.61 20.61
C ILE A 137 -15.44 8.53 22.11
N SER A 138 -16.00 7.52 22.76
CA SER A 138 -15.85 7.29 24.19
C SER A 138 -15.62 5.81 24.47
N SER A 139 -15.07 5.52 25.64
CA SER A 139 -14.85 4.16 26.11
C SER A 139 -16.19 3.47 26.35
N SER A 140 -16.43 2.34 25.69
CA SER A 140 -17.70 1.61 25.78
C SER A 140 -17.86 0.82 27.10
N ASP A 141 -16.76 0.52 27.78
CA ASP A 141 -16.72 -0.29 29.01
C ASP A 141 -16.52 0.55 30.29
N GLY A 142 -16.44 1.88 30.16
CA GLY A 142 -16.20 2.79 31.27
C GLY A 142 -14.78 2.72 31.85
N SER A 143 -13.83 2.07 31.17
CA SER A 143 -12.44 1.97 31.61
C SER A 143 -11.64 3.27 31.45
N GLY A 144 -12.17 4.23 30.70
CA GLY A 144 -11.44 5.43 30.28
C GLY A 144 -10.36 5.15 29.24
N LEU A 145 -10.40 3.96 28.61
CA LEU A 145 -9.52 3.57 27.51
C LEU A 145 -10.35 3.32 26.24
N LEU A 146 -9.86 3.88 25.14
CA LEU A 146 -10.27 3.52 23.78
C LEU A 146 -9.44 2.33 23.35
N ARG A 147 -10.08 1.33 22.76
CA ARG A 147 -9.44 0.09 22.30
C ARG A 147 -9.64 -0.04 20.80
N PHE A 148 -8.55 -0.12 20.06
CA PHE A 148 -8.57 -0.25 18.62
C PHE A 148 -7.88 -1.55 18.21
N PRO A 149 -8.46 -2.34 17.32
CA PRO A 149 -7.78 -3.48 16.72
C PRO A 149 -6.58 -3.01 15.88
N ALA A 150 -5.51 -3.79 15.91
CA ALA A 150 -4.30 -3.53 15.15
C ALA A 150 -3.87 -4.79 14.39
N VAL A 151 -3.92 -4.75 13.06
CA VAL A 151 -3.54 -5.86 12.18
C VAL A 151 -2.06 -5.73 11.83
N VAL A 152 -1.29 -6.74 12.20
CA VAL A 152 0.16 -6.79 12.01
C VAL A 152 0.46 -7.46 10.66
N LEU A 153 1.07 -6.72 9.75
CA LEU A 153 1.63 -7.22 8.50
C LEU A 153 3.16 -7.14 8.58
N GLU A 154 3.86 -7.83 7.68
CA GLU A 154 5.31 -7.66 7.57
C GLU A 154 5.67 -6.20 7.24
N GLY A 155 6.49 -5.58 8.09
CA GLY A 155 6.96 -4.20 7.93
C GLY A 155 5.97 -3.08 8.33
N ILE A 156 4.69 -3.39 8.54
CA ILE A 156 3.69 -2.36 8.91
C ILE A 156 2.57 -2.91 9.79
N THR A 157 2.15 -2.14 10.79
CA THR A 157 0.96 -2.44 11.59
C THR A 157 -0.13 -1.39 11.37
N HIS A 158 -1.33 -1.84 11.04
CA HIS A 158 -2.49 -0.96 10.77
C HIS A 158 -3.49 -1.03 11.91
N VAL A 159 -3.73 0.10 12.56
CA VAL A 159 -4.75 0.29 13.59
C VAL A 159 -6.06 0.69 12.90
N ILE A 160 -7.13 -0.07 13.10
CA ILE A 160 -8.41 0.15 12.43
C ILE A 160 -9.33 0.96 13.36
N LEU A 161 -9.81 2.10 12.86
CA LEU A 161 -10.73 3.00 13.54
C LEU A 161 -12.10 2.93 12.84
N GLU A 162 -12.90 1.92 13.22
CA GLU A 162 -14.22 1.68 12.66
C GLU A 162 -15.26 2.69 13.15
N ASP A 163 -16.13 3.12 12.24
CA ASP A 163 -17.21 4.09 12.48
C ASP A 163 -16.73 5.45 13.00
N VAL A 164 -15.45 5.78 12.79
CA VAL A 164 -14.81 7.03 13.22
C VAL A 164 -14.49 7.93 12.02
N GLU A 165 -14.88 9.20 12.11
CA GLU A 165 -14.49 10.23 11.14
C GLU A 165 -12.96 10.47 11.14
N PRO A 166 -12.34 10.75 9.98
CA PRO A 166 -10.94 11.10 9.90
C PRO A 166 -10.58 12.27 10.84
N SER A 167 -9.57 12.07 11.67
CA SER A 167 -9.16 13.03 12.69
C SER A 167 -7.64 13.06 12.83
N GLU A 168 -7.06 14.23 12.60
CA GLU A 168 -5.61 14.45 12.72
C GLU A 168 -5.13 14.21 14.15
N THR A 169 -5.84 14.75 15.15
CA THR A 169 -5.51 14.54 16.57
C THR A 169 -5.45 13.06 16.93
N LEU A 170 -6.47 12.29 16.53
CA LEU A 170 -6.56 10.86 16.86
C LEU A 170 -5.53 10.05 16.06
N ALA A 171 -5.33 10.37 14.79
CA ALA A 171 -4.30 9.74 13.95
C ALA A 171 -2.90 9.92 14.55
N HIS A 172 -2.56 11.14 14.99
CA HIS A 172 -1.32 11.39 15.71
C HIS A 172 -1.24 10.61 17.01
N ALA A 173 -2.29 10.58 17.83
CA ALA A 173 -2.28 9.82 19.08
C ALA A 173 -2.01 8.32 18.86
N VAL A 174 -2.66 7.72 17.84
CA VAL A 174 -2.45 6.33 17.43
C VAL A 174 -1.01 6.11 16.98
N LEU A 175 -0.54 6.91 16.03
CA LEU A 175 0.76 6.69 15.38
C LEU A 175 1.93 7.03 16.32
N ASP A 176 1.81 8.05 17.15
CA ASP A 176 2.78 8.35 18.22
C ASP A 176 2.91 7.20 19.21
N LYS A 177 1.78 6.59 19.61
CA LYS A 177 1.80 5.47 20.54
C LYS A 177 2.49 4.26 19.91
N MET A 178 2.16 3.94 18.66
CA MET A 178 2.83 2.88 17.90
C MET A 178 4.34 3.16 17.79
N ALA A 179 4.74 4.38 17.45
CA ALA A 179 6.12 4.78 17.30
C ALA A 179 6.95 4.64 18.59
N LYS A 180 6.33 4.92 19.75
CA LYS A 180 6.96 4.90 21.09
C LYS A 180 7.00 3.52 21.74
N GLU A 181 5.97 2.69 21.51
CA GLU A 181 5.76 1.44 22.24
C GLU A 181 6.09 0.18 21.42
N THR A 182 6.40 0.33 20.13
CA THR A 182 6.72 -0.79 19.24
C THR A 182 7.93 -0.50 18.36
N ASP A 183 8.58 -1.54 17.86
CA ASP A 183 9.72 -1.45 16.93
C ASP A 183 9.30 -1.52 15.46
N VAL A 184 8.04 -1.20 15.13
CA VAL A 184 7.56 -1.26 13.74
C VAL A 184 8.26 -0.24 12.85
N ASP A 185 8.53 -0.63 11.60
CA ASP A 185 9.12 0.25 10.58
C ASP A 185 8.10 1.30 10.09
N ALA A 186 6.83 0.93 10.04
CA ALA A 186 5.71 1.80 9.72
C ALA A 186 4.46 1.43 10.52
N ALA A 187 3.56 2.40 10.69
CA ALA A 187 2.24 2.17 11.25
C ALA A 187 1.19 2.96 10.47
N GLY A 188 -0.03 2.43 10.38
CA GLY A 188 -1.15 3.14 9.79
C GLY A 188 -2.31 3.34 10.76
N ALA A 189 -2.94 4.51 10.71
CA ALA A 189 -4.24 4.78 11.32
C ALA A 189 -5.29 4.77 10.19
N ILE A 190 -6.16 3.77 10.21
CA ILE A 190 -7.10 3.48 9.13
C ILE A 190 -8.52 3.82 9.59
N PHE A 191 -9.00 5.00 9.22
CA PHE A 191 -10.37 5.42 9.49
C PHE A 191 -11.31 4.77 8.50
N ILE A 192 -12.38 4.13 9.00
CA ILE A 192 -13.42 3.54 8.16
C ILE A 192 -14.76 4.13 8.59
N LYS A 193 -15.41 4.86 7.69
CA LYS A 193 -16.71 5.47 7.93
C LYS A 193 -17.58 5.39 6.68
N ASP A 194 -18.83 4.97 6.85
CA ASP A 194 -19.82 4.88 5.77
C ASP A 194 -19.35 4.06 4.55
N GLY A 195 -18.51 3.04 4.79
CA GLY A 195 -17.93 2.20 3.74
C GLY A 195 -16.74 2.82 2.99
N GLU A 196 -16.29 4.01 3.41
CA GLU A 196 -15.09 4.68 2.89
C GLU A 196 -13.93 4.55 3.88
N MET A 197 -12.72 4.41 3.35
CA MET A 197 -11.48 4.29 4.11
C MET A 197 -10.62 5.52 3.88
N THR A 198 -10.19 6.18 4.96
CA THR A 198 -9.19 7.25 4.89
C THR A 198 -7.93 6.82 5.64
N PRO A 199 -6.85 6.46 4.93
CA PRO A 199 -5.62 5.99 5.54
C PRO A 199 -4.65 7.13 5.87
N VAL A 200 -3.99 7.00 7.02
CA VAL A 200 -2.80 7.78 7.38
C VAL A 200 -1.68 6.82 7.69
N VAL A 201 -0.49 7.08 7.13
CA VAL A 201 0.69 6.24 7.37
C VAL A 201 1.81 7.08 7.98
N TRP A 202 2.43 6.52 9.00
CA TRP A 202 3.70 6.98 9.54
C TRP A 202 4.82 6.00 9.23
N VAL A 203 5.97 6.52 8.82
CA VAL A 203 7.17 5.73 8.48
C VAL A 203 8.34 6.17 9.36
N ARG A 204 8.92 5.23 10.10
CA ARG A 204 9.98 5.52 11.09
C ARG A 204 11.25 6.07 10.45
N ALA A 205 11.67 5.52 9.32
CA ALA A 205 12.94 5.88 8.68
C ALA A 205 13.00 7.35 8.24
N THR A 206 11.84 7.93 7.89
CA THR A 206 11.70 9.31 7.41
C THR A 206 11.01 10.24 8.41
N ASP A 207 10.45 9.67 9.49
CA ASP A 207 9.54 10.35 10.43
C ASP A 207 8.42 11.12 9.73
N SER A 208 7.93 10.55 8.62
CA SER A 208 6.90 11.19 7.78
C SER A 208 5.52 10.70 8.19
N PHE A 209 4.57 11.63 8.27
CA PHE A 209 3.15 11.39 8.52
C PHE A 209 2.35 11.82 7.29
N ILE A 210 1.72 10.88 6.60
CA ILE A 210 1.16 11.09 5.27
C ILE A 210 -0.29 10.62 5.24
N TRP A 211 -1.20 11.51 4.86
CA TRP A 211 -2.54 11.16 4.43
C TRP A 211 -2.44 10.63 3.00
N GLU A 212 -2.66 9.33 2.84
CA GLU A 212 -2.45 8.65 1.56
C GLU A 212 -3.71 8.74 0.68
N SER A 213 -3.52 8.94 -0.63
CA SER A 213 -4.62 8.86 -1.59
C SER A 213 -5.26 7.47 -1.60
N SER A 214 -4.44 6.42 -1.52
CA SER A 214 -4.89 5.07 -1.21
C SER A 214 -3.77 4.24 -0.58
N CYS A 215 -4.14 3.22 0.20
CA CYS A 215 -3.22 2.36 0.93
C CYS A 215 -3.56 0.89 0.71
N GLY A 216 -2.75 0.18 -0.09
CA GLY A 216 -2.94 -1.24 -0.38
C GLY A 216 -2.87 -2.14 0.85
N SER A 217 -1.85 -1.95 1.71
CA SER A 217 -1.70 -2.72 2.95
C SER A 217 -2.80 -2.38 3.97
N GLY A 218 -3.25 -1.12 4.04
CA GLY A 218 -4.39 -0.70 4.85
C GLY A 218 -5.71 -1.34 4.38
N THR A 219 -5.92 -1.42 3.05
CA THR A 219 -7.09 -2.10 2.46
C THR A 219 -7.11 -3.59 2.85
N LEU A 220 -5.97 -4.27 2.78
CA LEU A 220 -5.86 -5.65 3.23
C LEU A 220 -6.11 -5.80 4.73
N ALA A 221 -5.48 -4.94 5.55
CA ALA A 221 -5.68 -4.96 7.01
C ALA A 221 -7.16 -4.78 7.39
N SER A 222 -7.84 -3.83 6.77
CA SER A 222 -9.28 -3.62 6.93
C SER A 222 -10.09 -4.86 6.52
N THR A 223 -9.71 -5.51 5.42
CA THR A 223 -10.38 -6.74 4.95
C THR A 223 -10.18 -7.89 5.92
N VAL A 224 -8.96 -8.09 6.42
CA VAL A 224 -8.64 -9.10 7.45
C VAL A 224 -9.44 -8.84 8.72
N TRP A 225 -9.49 -7.59 9.18
CA TRP A 225 -10.24 -7.24 10.38
C TRP A 225 -11.74 -7.45 10.17
N LEU A 226 -12.35 -6.87 9.14
CA LEU A 226 -13.79 -6.97 8.89
C LEU A 226 -14.26 -8.40 8.56
N GLY A 227 -13.37 -9.23 8.01
CA GLY A 227 -13.64 -10.64 7.71
C GLY A 227 -13.18 -11.63 8.78
N ARG A 228 -12.71 -11.18 9.94
CA ARG A 228 -12.05 -12.01 10.97
C ARG A 228 -12.83 -13.24 11.45
N ASP A 229 -14.15 -13.24 11.32
CA ASP A 229 -15.02 -14.35 11.74
C ASP A 229 -15.23 -15.42 10.65
N VAL A 230 -14.63 -15.26 9.48
CA VAL A 230 -14.68 -16.24 8.38
C VAL A 230 -13.78 -17.43 8.71
N ALA A 231 -14.40 -18.60 8.94
CA ALA A 231 -13.68 -19.82 9.27
C ALA A 231 -13.05 -20.50 8.05
N ASP A 232 -13.73 -20.52 6.91
CA ASP A 232 -13.28 -21.16 5.67
C ASP A 232 -13.81 -20.40 4.44
N GLY A 233 -13.02 -20.37 3.37
CA GLY A 233 -13.38 -19.78 2.08
C GLY A 233 -12.78 -18.39 1.84
N ASP A 234 -13.26 -17.72 0.80
CA ASP A 234 -12.75 -16.42 0.37
C ASP A 234 -13.62 -15.29 0.95
N PHE A 235 -12.97 -14.25 1.45
CA PHE A 235 -13.60 -13.00 1.86
C PHE A 235 -12.99 -11.83 1.11
N ARG A 236 -13.85 -11.00 0.51
CA ARG A 236 -13.43 -9.89 -0.37
C ARG A 236 -14.14 -8.61 0.04
N LEU A 237 -13.40 -7.52 0.06
CA LEU A 237 -13.95 -6.18 0.15
C LEU A 237 -13.49 -5.29 -0.99
N GLU A 238 -14.32 -4.30 -1.25
CA GLU A 238 -14.01 -3.16 -2.08
C GLU A 238 -14.14 -1.92 -1.17
N LEU A 239 -13.06 -1.15 -1.05
CA LEU A 239 -13.01 0.02 -0.18
C LEU A 239 -12.71 1.26 -1.01
N LYS A 240 -13.67 2.19 -1.00
CA LYS A 240 -13.48 3.53 -1.55
C LYS A 240 -12.55 4.31 -0.63
N GLN A 241 -11.61 5.02 -1.23
CA GLN A 241 -10.55 5.81 -0.62
C GLN A 241 -10.49 7.18 -1.31
N PRO A 242 -9.77 8.18 -0.76
CA PRO A 242 -9.70 9.51 -1.37
C PRO A 242 -9.31 9.51 -2.85
N GLY A 243 -8.37 8.65 -3.24
CA GLY A 243 -7.85 8.52 -4.60
C GLY A 243 -8.63 7.58 -5.52
N GLY A 244 -9.55 6.77 -4.99
CA GLY A 244 -10.30 5.80 -5.79
C GLY A 244 -10.63 4.54 -5.02
N ILE A 245 -10.78 3.42 -5.73
CA ILE A 245 -11.24 2.17 -5.15
C ILE A 245 -10.12 1.13 -5.22
N LEU A 246 -9.81 0.52 -4.07
CA LEU A 246 -9.01 -0.70 -4.00
C LEU A 246 -9.86 -1.87 -3.54
N LYS A 247 -9.48 -3.05 -4.01
CA LYS A 247 -10.08 -4.32 -3.62
C LYS A 247 -9.05 -5.10 -2.81
N ALA A 248 -9.48 -5.85 -1.82
CA ALA A 248 -8.65 -6.82 -1.15
C ALA A 248 -9.43 -8.10 -0.88
N GLU A 249 -8.70 -9.21 -0.84
CA GLU A 249 -9.26 -10.53 -0.59
C GLU A 249 -8.28 -11.35 0.24
N PHE A 250 -8.82 -12.20 1.11
CA PHE A 250 -8.08 -13.29 1.70
C PHE A 250 -8.85 -14.60 1.58
N THR A 251 -8.11 -15.71 1.59
CA THR A 251 -8.66 -17.06 1.71
C THR A 251 -8.35 -17.62 3.09
N ALA A 252 -9.37 -18.09 3.80
CA ALA A 252 -9.24 -18.79 5.09
C ALA A 252 -9.42 -20.30 4.92
N GLN A 253 -8.61 -21.07 5.65
CA GLN A 253 -8.74 -22.52 5.80
C GLN A 253 -8.52 -22.91 7.27
N ASN A 254 -9.48 -23.59 7.88
CA ASN A 254 -9.50 -23.95 9.30
C ASN A 254 -9.24 -22.75 10.23
N GLY A 255 -9.85 -21.61 9.94
CA GLY A 255 -9.72 -20.37 10.70
C GLY A 255 -8.36 -19.66 10.55
N LYS A 256 -7.54 -20.06 9.57
CA LYS A 256 -6.24 -19.42 9.27
C LYS A 256 -6.25 -18.84 7.87
N ILE A 257 -5.72 -17.64 7.72
CA ILE A 257 -5.54 -17.01 6.41
C ILE A 257 -4.36 -17.70 5.70
N THR A 258 -4.62 -18.24 4.51
CA THR A 258 -3.65 -18.98 3.69
C THR A 258 -3.24 -18.25 2.41
N ASP A 259 -4.05 -17.30 1.96
CA ASP A 259 -3.76 -16.42 0.83
C ASP A 259 -4.30 -15.02 1.12
N ALA A 260 -3.62 -14.00 0.62
CA ALA A 260 -4.02 -12.60 0.76
C ALA A 260 -3.56 -11.81 -0.46
N ARG A 261 -4.44 -10.99 -1.01
CA ARG A 261 -4.18 -10.21 -2.22
C ARG A 261 -4.88 -8.87 -2.20
N ILE A 262 -4.29 -7.91 -2.88
CA ILE A 262 -4.95 -6.64 -3.21
C ILE A 262 -5.08 -6.51 -4.72
N GLY A 263 -6.06 -5.74 -5.15
CA GLY A 263 -6.27 -5.46 -6.55
C GLY A 263 -7.17 -4.26 -6.78
N GLY A 264 -7.71 -4.19 -7.98
CA GLY A 264 -8.54 -3.07 -8.44
C GLY A 264 -7.95 -2.36 -9.65
N PRO A 265 -8.66 -1.33 -10.14
CA PRO A 265 -8.32 -0.67 -11.39
C PRO A 265 -6.92 -0.03 -11.37
N VAL A 266 -6.32 0.07 -12.57
CA VAL A 266 -5.06 0.80 -12.79
C VAL A 266 -5.13 1.51 -14.13
N PHE A 267 -4.92 2.82 -14.12
CA PHE A 267 -4.86 3.64 -15.32
C PHE A 267 -3.41 3.94 -15.69
N PHE A 268 -3.10 4.01 -16.98
CA PHE A 268 -1.77 4.39 -17.44
C PHE A 268 -1.88 5.59 -18.37
N GLU A 269 -0.84 6.42 -18.34
CA GLU A 269 -0.65 7.50 -19.29
C GLU A 269 0.37 7.09 -20.36
N GLU A 270 0.37 7.84 -21.47
CA GLU A 270 1.37 7.66 -22.51
C GLU A 270 2.78 7.94 -21.96
N PRO A 271 3.78 7.09 -22.26
CA PRO A 271 5.13 7.30 -21.74
C PRO A 271 5.76 8.59 -22.24
N VAL A 272 6.40 9.33 -21.34
CA VAL A 272 7.14 10.56 -21.65
C VAL A 272 8.65 10.34 -21.52
N ILE A 273 9.44 11.09 -22.28
CA ILE A 273 10.90 11.16 -22.09
C ILE A 273 11.22 12.41 -21.29
N LYS A 274 11.84 12.26 -20.12
CA LYS A 274 12.26 13.37 -19.27
C LYS A 274 13.75 13.31 -18.96
N THR A 275 14.35 14.48 -18.83
CA THR A 275 15.71 14.64 -18.28
C THR A 275 15.56 15.02 -16.81
N ILE A 276 15.92 14.12 -15.90
CA ILE A 276 15.89 14.34 -14.46
C ILE A 276 17.27 14.80 -14.00
N VAL A 277 17.30 15.88 -13.21
CA VAL A 277 18.53 16.48 -12.70
C VAL A 277 18.58 16.34 -11.18
N ILE A 278 19.68 15.80 -10.66
CA ILE A 278 19.98 15.70 -9.21
C ILE A 278 21.24 16.47 -8.82
#